data_AF-A0A949YLP0-F1
#
_entry.id   AF-A0A949YLP0-F1
#
_cell.length_a   1.000
_cell.length_b   1.000
_cell.length_c   1.000
_cell.angle_alpha   90.00
_cell.angle_beta   90.00
_cell.angle_gamma   90.00
#
_symmetry.space_group_name_H-M   'P 1'
#
loop_
_entity.id
_entity.type
_entity.pdbx_description
1 polymer ?
#
loop_
_entity_poly.entity_id
_entity_poly.type
_entity_poly.pdbx_seq_one_letter_code
_entity_poly.pdbx_strand_id
1 'polypeptide(L)'
;RAGAMGYVNKQEATRTILGAIRRILDGRVYLSERMADRLLCRAVGGGGDRVEGSPIESLSDRELEVFEQIGQGLSTNEIAAKLHLSSKTVETYRDRIRLKLNLSTGSQLARHALLWVLENA
;
A
#
# COMPACT_ATOMS: atom_id res chain seq x y z
N ARG A 1 21.61 -28.27 -22.38
CA ARG A 1 22.04 -27.22 -21.43
C ARG A 1 20.79 -26.47 -20.98
N ALA A 2 20.21 -26.81 -19.83
CA ALA A 2 19.01 -26.15 -19.31
C ALA A 2 19.43 -24.91 -18.51
N GLY A 3 19.15 -23.72 -19.04
CA GLY A 3 19.41 -22.44 -18.38
C GLY A 3 18.25 -22.08 -17.46
N ALA A 4 18.39 -22.37 -16.17
CA ALA A 4 17.53 -21.79 -15.15
C ALA A 4 18.07 -20.39 -14.80
N MET A 5 17.29 -19.34 -15.06
CA MET A 5 17.60 -17.93 -14.75
C MET A 5 17.31 -17.56 -13.27
N GLY A 6 17.26 -18.55 -12.37
CA GLY A 6 17.07 -18.31 -10.94
C GLY A 6 16.64 -19.55 -10.18
N TYR A 7 17.32 -19.81 -9.07
CA TYR A 7 16.94 -20.80 -8.06
C TYR A 7 16.74 -20.05 -6.75
N VAL A 8 15.55 -20.11 -6.17
CA VAL A 8 15.30 -19.59 -4.82
C VAL A 8 15.01 -20.77 -3.92
N ASN A 9 15.92 -21.05 -2.99
CA ASN A 9 15.75 -22.10 -2.01
C ASN A 9 14.67 -21.67 -1.00
N LYS A 10 13.65 -22.50 -0.78
CA LYS A 10 12.51 -22.20 0.12
C LYS A 10 12.97 -21.81 1.53
N GLN A 11 14.10 -22.33 1.99
CA GLN A 11 14.67 -21.99 3.32
C GLN A 11 15.24 -20.58 3.39
N GLU A 12 15.74 -20.07 2.27
CA GLU A 12 16.32 -18.74 2.16
C GLU A 12 15.22 -17.67 2.13
N ALA A 13 14.12 -17.94 1.41
CA ALA A 13 12.94 -17.07 1.41
C ALA A 13 12.35 -16.87 2.81
N THR A 14 12.26 -17.92 3.63
CA THR A 14 11.75 -17.80 5.02
C THR A 14 12.66 -16.94 5.90
N ARG A 15 13.99 -17.08 5.77
CA ARG A 15 14.96 -16.26 6.53
C ARG A 15 14.90 -14.80 6.14
N THR A 16 14.75 -14.53 4.83
CA THR A 16 14.59 -13.19 4.27
C THR A 16 13.34 -12.50 4.80
N ILE A 17 12.20 -13.21 4.85
CA ILE A 17 10.94 -12.70 5.40
C ILE A 17 11.07 -12.41 6.91
N LEU A 18 11.67 -13.33 7.68
CA LEU A 18 11.91 -13.11 9.11
C LEU A 18 12.83 -11.91 9.39
N GLY A 19 13.87 -11.72 8.55
CA GLY A 19 14.74 -10.56 8.61
C GLY A 19 14.01 -9.25 8.27
N ALA A 20 13.10 -9.29 7.30
CA ALA A 20 12.24 -8.17 6.94
C ALA A 20 11.32 -7.76 8.09
N ILE A 21 10.63 -8.73 8.68
CA ILE A 21 9.71 -8.50 9.81
C ILE A 21 10.47 -7.92 11.00
N ARG A 22 11.63 -8.47 11.37
CA ARG A 22 12.46 -7.93 12.47
C ARG A 22 12.92 -6.50 12.22
N ARG A 23 13.35 -6.19 11.00
CA ARG A 23 13.78 -4.83 10.64
C ARG A 23 12.62 -3.84 10.73
N ILE A 24 11.43 -4.22 10.28
CA ILE A 24 10.22 -3.40 10.40
C ILE A 24 9.85 -3.17 11.87
N LEU A 25 9.96 -4.20 12.72
CA LEU A 25 9.73 -4.10 14.16
C LEU A 25 10.74 -3.18 14.87
N ASP A 26 11.98 -3.09 14.35
CA ASP A 26 13.02 -2.16 14.81
C ASP A 26 12.86 -0.74 14.22
N GLY A 27 11.75 -0.43 13.54
CA GLY A 27 11.49 0.86 12.89
C GLY A 27 12.34 1.10 11.63
N ARG A 28 12.99 0.06 11.10
CA ARG A 28 13.82 0.13 9.89
C ARG A 28 13.04 -0.35 8.68
N VAL A 29 13.14 0.40 7.58
CA VAL A 29 12.49 0.01 6.32
C VAL A 29 13.22 -1.18 5.70
N TYR A 30 12.49 -2.26 5.40
CA TYR A 30 13.00 -3.37 4.61
C TYR A 30 12.44 -3.30 3.19
N LEU A 31 13.31 -3.08 2.21
CA LEU A 31 12.96 -3.06 0.80
C LEU A 31 13.60 -4.26 0.11
N SER A 32 12.81 -5.01 -0.67
CA SER A 32 13.39 -5.97 -1.61
C SER A 32 14.25 -5.24 -2.64
N GLU A 33 15.32 -5.84 -3.15
CA GLU A 33 16.21 -5.24 -4.15
C GLU A 33 15.45 -4.63 -5.34
N ARG A 34 14.45 -5.34 -5.88
CA ARG A 34 13.57 -4.84 -6.95
C ARG A 34 12.80 -3.56 -6.60
N MET A 35 12.47 -3.36 -5.33
CA MET A 35 11.75 -2.20 -4.84
C MET A 35 12.72 -1.04 -4.58
N ALA A 36 13.92 -1.34 -4.07
CA ALA A 36 15.01 -0.39 -3.95
C ALA A 36 15.43 0.14 -5.33
N ASP A 37 15.58 -0.73 -6.34
CA ASP A 37 15.85 -0.34 -7.72
C ASP A 37 14.74 0.53 -8.30
N ARG A 38 13.47 0.20 -8.08
CA ARG A 38 12.36 1.05 -8.52
C ARG A 38 12.35 2.42 -7.84
N LEU A 39 12.67 2.49 -6.55
CA LEU A 39 12.74 3.75 -5.82
C LEU A 39 13.95 4.58 -6.25
N LEU A 40 15.10 3.96 -6.50
CA LEU A 40 16.30 4.60 -7.04
C LEU A 40 16.05 5.10 -8.47
N CYS A 41 15.40 4.31 -9.32
CA CYS A 41 14.98 4.76 -10.66
C CYS A 41 14.00 5.94 -10.60
N ARG A 42 13.09 6.00 -9.63
CA ARG A 42 12.23 7.17 -9.40
C ARG A 42 12.98 8.38 -8.83
N ALA A 43 13.97 8.17 -7.97
CA ALA A 43 14.74 9.24 -7.35
C ALA A 43 15.77 9.87 -8.30
N VAL A 44 16.33 9.07 -9.23
CA VAL A 44 17.35 9.51 -10.20
C VAL A 44 16.71 9.92 -11.53
N GLY A 45 15.57 9.34 -11.91
CA GLY A 45 14.78 9.73 -13.07
C GLY A 45 13.87 10.91 -12.77
N GLY A 46 14.42 12.13 -12.76
CA GLY A 46 13.62 13.36 -12.78
C GLY A 46 12.75 13.43 -14.04
N GLY A 47 11.54 12.90 -13.97
CA GLY A 47 10.64 12.79 -15.11
C GLY A 47 9.19 12.60 -14.69
N GLY A 48 8.52 13.73 -14.49
CA GLY A 48 7.08 13.97 -14.66
C GLY A 48 6.14 12.79 -14.47
N ASP A 49 5.62 12.65 -13.26
CA ASP A 49 4.23 12.22 -13.06
C ASP A 49 3.62 13.07 -11.95
N ARG A 50 3.72 14.40 -12.11
CA ARG A 50 2.74 15.30 -11.50
C ARG A 50 1.47 15.12 -12.33
N VAL A 51 0.75 14.03 -12.04
CA VAL A 51 -0.59 13.78 -12.52
C VAL A 51 -1.43 15.01 -12.15
N GLU A 52 -2.09 15.58 -13.15
CA GLU A 52 -3.09 16.64 -13.03
C GLU A 52 -4.10 16.27 -11.92
N GLY A 53 -3.97 16.90 -10.74
CA GLY A 53 -4.73 16.54 -9.53
C GLY A 53 -4.38 15.14 -9.02
N SER A 54 -3.92 15.02 -7.78
CA SER A 54 -3.80 13.67 -7.19
C SER A 54 -5.21 13.06 -7.21
N PRO A 55 -5.44 11.85 -7.77
CA PRO A 55 -6.78 11.24 -7.80
C PRO A 55 -7.46 11.15 -6.42
N ILE A 56 -6.66 11.26 -5.35
CA ILE A 56 -7.09 11.43 -3.96
C ILE A 56 -7.92 12.69 -3.72
N GLU A 57 -7.68 13.79 -4.43
CA GLU A 57 -8.47 15.03 -4.35
C GLU A 57 -9.92 14.83 -4.82
N SER A 58 -10.22 13.73 -5.52
CA SER A 58 -11.60 13.35 -5.90
C SER A 58 -12.37 12.64 -4.78
N LEU A 59 -11.70 12.25 -3.70
CA LEU A 59 -12.33 11.62 -2.53
C LEU A 59 -13.05 12.69 -1.71
N SER A 60 -14.27 12.40 -1.27
CA SER A 60 -14.92 13.20 -0.24
C SER A 60 -14.19 13.07 1.09
N ASP A 61 -14.37 14.03 2.00
CA ASP A 61 -13.74 14.02 3.33
C ASP A 61 -13.93 12.67 4.05
N ARG A 62 -15.13 12.10 3.94
CA ARG A 62 -15.44 10.82 4.57
C ARG A 62 -14.80 9.62 3.88
N GLU A 63 -14.65 9.66 2.57
CA GLU A 63 -13.90 8.64 1.82
C GLU A 63 -12.41 8.73 2.13
N LEU A 64 -11.87 9.95 2.25
CA LEU A 64 -10.48 10.19 2.60
C LEU A 64 -10.17 9.68 4.01
N GLU A 65 -11.05 9.93 4.98
CA GLU A 65 -10.91 9.43 6.34
C GLU A 65 -10.90 7.88 6.38
N VAL A 66 -11.82 7.23 5.65
CA VAL A 66 -11.80 5.76 5.50
C VAL A 66 -10.52 5.30 4.81
N PHE A 67 -10.06 6.00 3.78
CA PHE A 67 -8.83 5.69 3.05
C PHE A 67 -7.59 5.77 3.95
N GLU A 68 -7.49 6.81 4.78
CA GLU A 68 -6.43 6.99 5.76
C GLU A 68 -6.40 5.83 6.77
N GLN A 69 -7.55 5.44 7.33
CA GLN A 69 -7.61 4.32 8.28
C GLN A 69 -7.20 2.99 7.64
N ILE A 70 -7.49 2.81 6.34
CA ILE A 70 -6.99 1.64 5.59
C ILE A 70 -5.46 1.70 5.46
N GLY A 71 -4.89 2.88 5.21
CA GLY A 71 -3.45 3.08 5.13
C GLY A 71 -2.72 2.85 6.47
N GLN A 72 -3.40 3.15 7.57
CA GLN A 72 -2.96 2.82 8.93
C GLN A 72 -3.07 1.32 9.26
N GLY A 73 -3.64 0.51 8.35
CA GLY A 73 -3.72 -0.94 8.49
C GLY A 73 -4.93 -1.45 9.29
N LEU A 74 -5.92 -0.61 9.56
CA LEU A 74 -7.13 -1.03 10.28
C LEU A 74 -8.02 -1.95 9.41
N SER A 75 -8.61 -2.96 10.03
CA SER A 75 -9.61 -3.83 9.42
C SER A 75 -10.95 -3.11 9.25
N THR A 76 -11.81 -3.60 8.36
CA THR A 76 -13.15 -3.03 8.11
C THR A 76 -13.96 -2.87 9.41
N ASN A 77 -13.87 -3.83 10.34
CA ASN A 77 -14.60 -3.79 11.61
C ASN A 77 -14.02 -2.74 12.57
N GLU A 78 -12.71 -2.58 12.62
CA GLU A 78 -12.06 -1.54 13.44
C GLU A 78 -12.37 -0.15 12.90
N ILE A 79 -12.36 0.03 11.57
CA ILE A 79 -12.78 1.28 10.93
C ILE A 79 -14.25 1.56 11.24
N ALA A 80 -15.12 0.56 11.14
CA ALA A 80 -16.54 0.69 11.45
C ALA A 80 -16.75 1.14 12.91
N ALA A 81 -16.06 0.52 13.86
CA ALA A 81 -16.12 0.89 15.27
C ALA A 81 -15.59 2.31 15.50
N LYS A 82 -14.42 2.66 14.95
CA LYS A 82 -13.77 3.97 15.13
C LYS A 82 -14.57 5.11 14.53
N LEU A 83 -15.24 4.86 13.41
CA LEU A 83 -16.02 5.85 12.68
C LEU A 83 -17.51 5.85 13.06
N HIS A 84 -17.93 4.99 13.99
CA HIS A 84 -19.33 4.78 14.37
C HIS A 84 -20.24 4.46 13.16
N LEU A 85 -19.74 3.60 12.26
CA LEU A 85 -20.44 3.14 11.06
C LEU A 85 -20.71 1.63 11.13
N SER A 86 -21.55 1.12 10.24
CA SER A 86 -21.66 -0.31 10.01
C SER A 86 -20.52 -0.81 9.11
N SER A 87 -20.09 -2.07 9.27
CA SER A 87 -19.08 -2.68 8.38
C SER A 87 -19.50 -2.62 6.90
N LYS A 88 -20.80 -2.77 6.63
CA LYS A 88 -21.38 -2.64 5.27
C LYS A 88 -21.22 -1.22 4.70
N THR A 89 -21.33 -0.20 5.55
CA THR A 89 -21.10 1.19 5.16
C THR A 89 -19.62 1.41 4.81
N VAL A 90 -18.70 0.84 5.60
CA VAL A 90 -17.26 0.91 5.31
C VAL A 90 -16.93 0.17 4.01
N GLU A 91 -17.52 -0.99 3.74
CA GLU A 91 -17.38 -1.69 2.45
C GLU A 91 -17.86 -0.82 1.28
N THR A 92 -18.99 -0.14 1.44
CA THR A 92 -19.51 0.79 0.43
C THR A 92 -18.51 1.92 0.15
N TYR A 93 -17.88 2.48 1.18
CA TYR A 93 -16.81 3.49 0.99
C TYR A 93 -15.59 2.89 0.29
N ARG A 94 -15.14 1.69 0.67
CA ARG A 94 -14.02 0.99 0.01
C ARG A 94 -14.28 0.79 -1.49
N ASP A 95 -15.49 0.43 -1.87
CA ASP A 95 -15.86 0.25 -3.28
C ASP A 95 -15.88 1.59 -4.03
N ARG A 96 -16.44 2.64 -3.44
CA ARG A 96 -16.44 3.98 -4.04
C ARG A 96 -15.03 4.53 -4.23
N ILE A 97 -14.18 4.41 -3.21
CA ILE A 97 -12.77 4.83 -3.27
C ILE A 97 -12.06 4.07 -4.40
N ARG A 98 -12.29 2.75 -4.51
CA ARG A 98 -11.70 1.95 -5.58
C ARG A 98 -12.15 2.40 -6.96
N LEU A 99 -13.43 2.72 -7.15
CA LEU A 99 -13.93 3.23 -8.42
C LEU A 99 -13.30 4.60 -8.75
N LYS A 100 -13.25 5.51 -7.78
CA LYS A 100 -12.66 6.85 -7.96
C LYS A 100 -11.17 6.82 -8.26
N LEU A 101 -10.42 5.94 -7.59
CA LEU A 101 -8.98 5.77 -7.78
C LEU A 101 -8.63 4.75 -8.88
N ASN A 102 -9.62 4.23 -9.60
CA ASN A 102 -9.46 3.22 -10.66
C ASN A 102 -8.68 1.96 -10.22
N LEU A 103 -9.02 1.42 -9.05
CA LEU A 103 -8.36 0.26 -8.43
C LEU A 103 -9.20 -1.02 -8.57
N SER A 104 -8.61 -2.03 -9.18
CA SER A 104 -9.24 -3.32 -9.49
C SER A 104 -9.31 -4.30 -8.32
N THR A 105 -8.56 -4.08 -7.23
CA THR A 105 -8.56 -5.00 -6.07
C THR A 105 -8.47 -4.29 -4.72
N GLY A 106 -8.94 -4.95 -3.65
CA GLY A 106 -8.80 -4.47 -2.28
C GLY A 106 -7.33 -4.39 -1.83
N SER A 107 -6.45 -5.26 -2.35
CA SER A 107 -5.02 -5.19 -2.07
C SER A 107 -4.36 -3.99 -2.73
N GLN A 108 -4.79 -3.60 -3.94
CA GLN A 108 -4.36 -2.35 -4.57
C GLN A 108 -4.82 -1.14 -3.75
N LEU A 109 -6.05 -1.14 -3.25
CA LEU A 109 -6.56 -0.10 -2.33
C LEU A 109 -5.68 0.01 -1.08
N ALA A 110 -5.43 -1.10 -0.39
CA ALA A 110 -4.62 -1.10 0.83
C ALA A 110 -3.18 -0.62 0.57
N ARG A 111 -2.55 -1.08 -0.51
CA ARG A 111 -1.21 -0.63 -0.91
C ARG A 111 -1.19 0.86 -1.23
N HIS A 112 -2.19 1.36 -1.95
CA HIS A 112 -2.25 2.77 -2.33
C HIS A 112 -2.50 3.67 -1.12
N ALA A 113 -3.34 3.25 -0.19
CA ALA A 113 -3.59 3.94 1.07
C ALA A 113 -2.34 3.99 1.95
N LEU A 114 -1.60 2.87 2.06
CA LEU A 114 -0.36 2.81 2.82
C LEU A 114 0.70 3.79 2.28
N LEU A 115 0.90 3.81 0.96
CA LEU A 115 1.85 4.74 0.33
C LEU A 115 1.45 6.19 0.59
N TRP A 116 0.16 6.49 0.47
CA TRP A 116 -0.34 7.84 0.74
C TRP A 116 -0.13 8.27 2.19
N VAL A 117 -0.43 7.42 3.17
CA VAL A 117 -0.16 7.74 4.59
C VAL A 117 1.34 7.96 4.83
N LEU A 118 2.22 7.15 4.24
CA LEU A 118 3.67 7.33 4.38
C LEU A 118 4.20 8.62 3.74
N GLU A 119 3.56 9.11 2.68
CA GLU A 119 3.91 10.37 2.01
C GLU A 119 3.39 11.61 2.77
N ASN A 120 2.37 11.45 3.62
CA ASN A 120 1.69 12.54 4.34
C ASN A 120 1.83 12.45 5.87
N ALA A 121 2.71 11.57 6.37
CA ALA A 121 3.01 11.37 7.80
C ALA A 121 4.13 12.29 8.31
#